data_AF-A0A939RES5-F1
#
_entry.id   AF-A0A939RES5-F1
#
_cell.length_a   1.000
_cell.length_b   1.000
_cell.length_c   1.000
_cell.angle_alpha   90.00
_cell.angle_beta   90.00
_cell.angle_gamma   90.00
#
_symmetry.space_group_name_H-M   'P 1'
#
loop_
_entity.id
_entity.type
_entity.pdbx_description
1 polymer ?
#
loop_
_entity_poly.entity_id
_entity_poly.type
_entity_poly.pdbx_seq_one_letter_code
_entity_poly.pdbx_strand_id
1 'polypeptide(L)'
;MQKLKADLDIESGKFEKVYLLYGDEPYLVRTYKNKLKKAIIPEAESMNYAYFESMPENVETITSFTDTLPFFGDRRLVILDKTNAFKKDTGLADYIQDIPDFSTMIIVEDEIDKRSRLYKAISKYGCVMELKKLTLQD
;
A
#
# COMPACT_ATOMS: atom_id res chain seq x y z
N MET A 1 10.10 -15.19 15.32
CA MET A 1 9.30 -14.68 14.18
C MET A 1 10.17 -13.66 13.44
N GLN A 2 10.44 -13.86 12.15
CA GLN A 2 11.23 -12.89 11.37
C GLN A 2 10.46 -11.57 11.31
N LYS A 3 11.08 -10.45 11.72
CA LYS A 3 10.46 -9.13 11.59
C LYS A 3 10.25 -8.82 10.11
N LEU A 4 9.05 -8.40 9.73
CA LEU A 4 8.77 -7.98 8.36
C LEU A 4 9.19 -6.52 8.19
N LYS A 5 9.40 -6.09 6.94
CA LYS A 5 9.80 -4.71 6.61
C LYS A 5 8.83 -3.68 7.21
N ALA A 6 7.52 -3.94 7.18
CA ALA A 6 6.53 -3.09 7.82
C ALA A 6 6.75 -2.91 9.33
N ASP A 7 7.20 -3.93 10.06
CA ASP A 7 7.47 -3.78 11.50
C ASP A 7 8.64 -2.79 11.73
N LEU A 8 9.70 -2.88 10.92
CA LEU A 8 10.86 -1.97 11.00
C LEU A 8 10.48 -0.53 10.63
N ASP A 9 9.62 -0.37 9.63
CA ASP A 9 9.16 0.94 9.16
C ASP A 9 8.26 1.62 10.19
N ILE A 10 7.38 0.84 10.83
CA ILE A 10 6.55 1.31 11.95
C ILE A 10 7.42 1.71 13.14
N GLU A 11 8.42 0.90 13.50
CA GLU A 11 9.34 1.19 14.62
C GLU A 11 10.18 2.45 14.37
N SER A 12 10.60 2.68 13.13
CA SER A 12 11.44 3.84 12.76
C SER A 12 10.67 5.10 12.36
N GLY A 13 9.35 4.99 12.11
CA GLY A 13 8.52 6.06 11.56
C GLY A 13 8.86 6.44 10.12
N LYS A 14 9.67 5.62 9.42
CA LYS A 14 10.09 5.83 8.03
C LYS A 14 9.37 4.81 7.14
N PHE A 15 8.42 5.29 6.36
CA PHE A 15 7.59 4.45 5.50
C PHE A 15 8.04 4.52 4.05
N GLU A 16 7.83 3.42 3.33
CA GLU A 16 7.96 3.36 1.88
C GLU A 16 6.85 4.14 1.20
N LYS A 17 7.11 4.55 -0.04
CA LYS A 17 6.12 5.22 -0.89
C LYS A 17 4.97 4.30 -1.28
N VAL A 18 5.24 3.00 -1.43
CA VAL A 18 4.22 2.01 -1.76
C VAL A 18 4.46 0.69 -1.03
N TYR A 19 3.38 0.09 -0.52
CA TYR A 19 3.33 -1.26 0.02
C TYR A 19 2.32 -2.09 -0.78
N LEU A 20 2.72 -3.27 -1.26
CA LEU A 20 1.80 -4.30 -1.75
C LEU A 20 1.69 -5.41 -0.71
N LEU A 21 0.47 -5.65 -0.21
CA LEU A 21 0.15 -6.71 0.74
C LEU A 21 -0.75 -7.74 0.05
N TYR A 22 -0.32 -9.00 0.01
CA TYR A 22 -1.10 -10.11 -0.56
C TYR A 22 -0.69 -11.43 0.10
N GLY A 23 -1.46 -12.50 -0.12
CA GLY A 23 -1.09 -13.85 0.29
C GLY A 23 -2.22 -14.65 0.93
N ASP A 24 -1.92 -15.91 1.23
CA ASP A 24 -2.92 -16.92 1.62
C ASP A 24 -3.39 -16.84 3.08
N GLU A 25 -2.95 -15.82 3.83
CA GLU A 25 -3.39 -15.58 5.21
C GLU A 25 -4.08 -14.20 5.35
N PRO A 26 -5.39 -14.12 5.08
CA PRO A 26 -6.15 -12.87 5.07
C PRO A 26 -6.11 -12.13 6.42
N TYR A 27 -6.01 -12.86 7.54
CA TYR A 27 -5.90 -12.23 8.85
C TYR A 27 -4.59 -11.45 8.99
N LEU A 28 -3.47 -11.99 8.50
CA LEU A 28 -2.18 -11.29 8.52
C LEU A 28 -2.20 -10.09 7.58
N VAL A 29 -2.76 -10.23 6.38
CA VAL A 29 -2.94 -9.12 5.43
C VAL A 29 -3.70 -7.96 6.08
N ARG A 30 -4.86 -8.25 6.68
CA ARG A 30 -5.66 -7.26 7.40
C ARG A 30 -4.90 -6.64 8.58
N THR A 31 -4.16 -7.46 9.33
CA THR A 31 -3.35 -7.01 10.47
C THR A 31 -2.29 -6.01 10.04
N TYR A 32 -1.50 -6.30 9.01
CA TYR A 32 -0.45 -5.39 8.55
C TYR A 32 -1.00 -4.13 7.88
N LYS A 33 -2.08 -4.24 7.10
CA LYS A 33 -2.80 -3.07 6.55
C LYS A 33 -3.19 -2.11 7.68
N ASN A 34 -3.81 -2.64 8.74
CA ASN A 34 -4.28 -1.83 9.86
C ASN A 34 -3.14 -1.24 10.70
N LYS A 35 -2.07 -2.02 10.93
CA LYS A 35 -0.86 -1.53 11.61
C LYS A 35 -0.22 -0.37 10.86
N LEU A 36 0.00 -0.52 9.55
CA LEU A 36 0.56 0.54 8.71
C LEU A 36 -0.35 1.77 8.70
N LYS A 37 -1.66 1.60 8.45
CA LYS A 37 -2.62 2.71 8.48
C LYS A 37 -2.52 3.52 9.79
N LYS A 38 -2.55 2.84 10.94
CA LYS A 38 -2.49 3.48 12.25
C LYS A 38 -1.16 4.17 12.53
N ALA A 39 -0.06 3.63 12.00
CA ALA A 39 1.26 4.21 12.18
C ALA A 39 1.52 5.41 11.25
N ILE A 40 0.91 5.43 10.06
CA ILE A 40 1.08 6.50 9.06
C ILE A 40 0.15 7.68 9.34
N ILE A 41 -1.13 7.41 9.60
CA ILE A 41 -2.16 8.45 9.80
C ILE A 41 -2.78 8.29 11.21
N PRO A 42 -2.55 9.26 12.11
CA PRO A 42 -3.30 9.36 13.37
C PRO A 42 -4.80 9.50 13.10
N GLU A 43 -5.66 9.00 14.01
CA GLU A 43 -7.13 9.06 13.82
C GLU A 43 -7.68 10.49 13.64
N ALA A 44 -7.02 11.49 14.24
CA ALA A 44 -7.38 12.90 14.12
C ALA A 44 -7.12 13.49 12.71
N GLU A 45 -6.31 12.83 11.88
CA GLU A 45 -5.91 13.28 10.54
C GLU A 45 -6.67 12.54 9.43
N SER A 46 -7.94 12.20 9.67
CA SER A 46 -8.78 11.44 8.72
C SER A 46 -8.89 12.09 7.33
N MET A 47 -8.69 13.41 7.20
CA MET A 47 -8.65 14.14 5.92
C MET A 47 -7.40 13.81 5.07
N ASN A 48 -6.32 13.31 5.67
CA ASN A 48 -5.09 12.93 4.98
C ASN A 48 -5.14 11.49 4.46
N TYR A 49 -6.31 10.85 4.50
CA TYR A 49 -6.53 9.45 4.18
C TYR A 49 -7.65 9.26 3.14
N ALA A 50 -7.38 8.46 2.11
CA ALA A 50 -8.39 7.97 1.17
C ALA A 50 -8.36 6.44 1.08
N TYR A 51 -9.53 5.85 0.82
CA TYR A 51 -9.71 4.40 0.75
C TYR A 51 -10.62 4.02 -0.40
N PHE A 52 -10.18 3.06 -1.21
CA PHE A 52 -10.86 2.60 -2.41
C PHE A 52 -11.02 1.09 -2.35
N GLU A 53 -12.26 0.60 -2.54
CA GLU A 53 -12.57 -0.83 -2.67
C GLU A 53 -12.76 -1.27 -4.13
N SER A 54 -12.69 -0.33 -5.06
CA SER A 54 -12.70 -0.55 -6.49
C SER A 54 -11.78 0.46 -7.16
N MET A 55 -11.20 0.08 -8.31
CA MET A 55 -10.51 1.07 -9.13
C MET A 55 -11.53 2.08 -9.67
N PRO A 56 -11.30 3.39 -9.50
CA PRO A 56 -12.10 4.40 -10.18
C PRO A 56 -11.97 4.27 -11.70
N GLU A 57 -12.92 4.85 -12.44
CA GLU A 57 -12.86 4.87 -13.91
C GLU A 57 -11.60 5.56 -14.42
N ASN A 58 -11.17 6.62 -13.72
CA ASN A 58 -9.96 7.36 -14.00
C ASN A 58 -8.99 7.27 -12.82
N VAL A 59 -7.78 6.74 -13.09
CA VAL A 59 -6.69 6.61 -12.13
C VAL A 59 -6.23 7.95 -11.56
N GLU A 60 -6.44 9.05 -12.28
CA GLU A 60 -6.16 10.42 -11.83
C GLU A 60 -6.89 10.76 -10.52
N THR A 61 -8.02 10.12 -10.24
CA THR A 61 -8.73 10.27 -8.95
C THR A 61 -7.85 9.84 -7.77
N ILE A 62 -7.08 8.76 -7.95
CA ILE A 62 -6.13 8.26 -6.96
C ILE A 62 -4.90 9.16 -6.94
N THR A 63 -4.27 9.38 -8.10
CA THR A 63 -2.98 10.08 -8.17
C THR A 63 -3.10 11.55 -7.72
N SER A 64 -4.16 12.26 -8.11
CA SER A 64 -4.38 13.65 -7.70
C SER A 64 -4.52 13.79 -6.19
N PHE A 65 -5.20 12.83 -5.54
CA PHE A 65 -5.24 12.80 -4.08
C PHE A 65 -3.85 12.55 -3.53
N THR A 66 -3.15 11.52 -4.01
CA THR A 66 -1.78 11.17 -3.59
C THR A 66 -0.78 12.32 -3.75
N ASP A 67 -0.95 13.17 -4.77
CA ASP A 67 -0.08 14.32 -5.06
C ASP A 67 -0.41 15.58 -4.25
N THR A 68 -1.58 15.64 -3.62
CA THR A 68 -1.97 16.80 -2.82
C THR A 68 -1.17 16.81 -1.51
N LEU A 69 -0.74 17.98 -1.03
CA LEU A 69 -0.04 18.12 0.26
C LEU A 69 -0.96 17.83 1.47
N PRO A 70 -0.48 17.23 2.57
CA PRO A 70 -1.32 16.92 3.73
C PRO A 70 -1.87 18.19 4.40
N PHE A 71 -3.08 18.11 4.91
CA PHE A 71 -3.74 19.19 5.62
C PHE A 71 -3.32 19.14 7.09
N PHE A 72 -2.50 20.11 7.52
CA PHE A 72 -1.98 20.24 8.89
C PHE A 72 -1.29 18.97 9.45
N GLY A 73 -0.75 18.10 8.58
CA GLY A 73 -0.04 16.88 8.97
C GLY A 73 1.20 16.64 8.11
N ASP A 74 1.98 15.62 8.45
CA ASP A 74 3.23 15.30 7.75
C ASP A 74 3.05 14.25 6.65
N ARG A 75 1.94 13.52 6.65
CA ARG A 75 1.74 12.35 5.80
C ARG A 75 0.39 12.33 5.12
N ARG A 76 0.36 11.73 3.93
CA ARG A 76 -0.84 11.35 3.21
C ARG A 76 -0.86 9.86 2.95
N LEU A 77 -2.04 9.25 3.04
CA LEU A 77 -2.24 7.83 2.85
C LEU A 77 -3.35 7.56 1.85
N VAL A 78 -3.07 6.70 0.88
CA VAL A 78 -4.09 6.07 0.05
C VAL A 78 -4.06 4.57 0.26
N ILE A 79 -5.23 3.96 0.44
CA ILE A 79 -5.36 2.51 0.48
C ILE A 79 -6.25 2.05 -0.68
N LEU A 80 -5.72 1.14 -1.49
CA LEU A 80 -6.45 0.39 -2.51
C LEU A 80 -6.64 -1.03 -1.95
N ASP A 81 -7.87 -1.39 -1.59
CA ASP A 81 -8.18 -2.69 -0.96
C ASP A 81 -9.12 -3.51 -1.86
N LYS A 82 -8.61 -4.62 -2.39
CA LYS A 82 -9.34 -5.52 -3.31
C LYS A 82 -9.89 -4.80 -4.55
N THR A 83 -9.17 -3.79 -5.01
CA THR A 83 -9.57 -2.97 -6.16
C THR A 83 -9.47 -3.69 -7.49
N ASN A 84 -8.84 -4.87 -7.52
CA ASN A 84 -8.47 -5.61 -8.72
C ASN A 84 -7.48 -4.85 -9.62
N ALA A 85 -6.56 -4.09 -9.01
CA ALA A 85 -5.58 -3.27 -9.73
C ALA A 85 -4.68 -4.08 -10.69
N PHE A 86 -4.56 -5.39 -10.47
CA PHE A 86 -3.75 -6.31 -11.29
C PHE A 86 -4.53 -6.98 -12.43
N LYS A 87 -5.86 -6.81 -12.53
CA LYS A 87 -6.67 -7.49 -13.57
C LYS A 87 -6.61 -6.81 -14.95
N LYS A 88 -6.22 -5.53 -15.01
CA LYS A 88 -6.08 -4.76 -16.25
C LYS A 88 -5.00 -3.69 -16.08
N ASP A 89 -4.51 -3.13 -17.18
CA ASP A 89 -3.65 -1.94 -17.10
C ASP A 89 -4.49 -0.73 -16.72
N THR A 90 -4.18 -0.12 -15.58
CA THR A 90 -4.86 1.05 -15.03
C THR A 90 -4.04 2.33 -15.21
N GLY A 91 -2.82 2.24 -15.76
CA GLY A 91 -1.85 3.33 -15.76
C GLY A 91 -1.14 3.54 -14.42
N LEU A 92 -1.58 2.87 -13.34
CA LEU A 92 -0.99 3.04 -12.01
C LEU A 92 0.49 2.67 -11.95
N ALA A 93 0.93 1.71 -12.78
CA ALA A 93 2.32 1.26 -12.85
C ALA A 93 3.30 2.39 -13.21
N ASP A 94 2.86 3.34 -14.05
CA ASP A 94 3.69 4.46 -14.50
C ASP A 94 3.84 5.53 -13.42
N TYR A 95 2.85 5.64 -12.53
CA TYR A 95 2.83 6.59 -11.43
C TYR A 95 3.65 6.15 -10.19
N ILE A 96 3.89 4.84 -10.00
CA ILE A 96 4.50 4.32 -8.77
C ILE A 96 5.82 5.02 -8.38
N GLN A 97 6.66 5.39 -9.36
CA GLN A 97 7.93 6.05 -9.11
C GLN A 97 7.78 7.53 -8.70
N ASP A 98 6.66 8.14 -9.08
CA ASP A 98 6.37 9.57 -8.93
C ASP A 98 5.56 9.88 -7.66
N ILE A 99 5.22 8.86 -6.86
CA ILE A 99 4.57 9.05 -5.55
C ILE A 99 5.44 10.02 -4.71
N PRO A 100 4.86 11.12 -4.19
CA PRO A 100 5.59 12.08 -3.38
C PRO A 100 6.13 11.49 -2.07
N ASP A 101 7.21 12.05 -1.54
CA ASP A 101 7.86 11.56 -0.31
C ASP A 101 6.97 11.67 0.94
N PHE A 102 6.00 12.59 0.94
CA PHE A 102 5.01 12.73 2.02
C PHE A 102 3.85 11.73 1.90
N SER A 103 3.77 10.96 0.81
CA SER A 103 2.66 10.07 0.51
C SER A 103 3.06 8.60 0.60
N THR A 104 2.14 7.80 1.14
CA THR A 104 2.23 6.35 1.12
C THR A 104 0.97 5.77 0.47
N MET A 105 1.16 4.81 -0.44
CA MET A 105 0.09 4.01 -1.03
C MET A 105 0.16 2.57 -0.50
N ILE A 106 -0.93 2.04 0.05
CA ILE A 106 -1.04 0.64 0.44
C ILE A 106 -1.99 -0.05 -0.53
N ILE A 107 -1.49 -1.03 -1.27
CA ILE A 107 -2.26 -1.85 -2.21
C ILE A 107 -2.45 -3.22 -1.56
N VAL A 108 -3.69 -3.64 -1.40
CA VAL A 108 -4.07 -4.93 -0.83
C VAL A 108 -4.86 -5.69 -1.87
N GLU A 109 -4.37 -6.84 -2.30
CA GLU A 109 -4.99 -7.63 -3.35
C GLU A 109 -4.95 -9.11 -2.99
N ASP A 110 -6.04 -9.83 -3.26
CA ASP A 110 -6.12 -11.27 -3.02
C ASP A 110 -5.31 -12.04 -4.09
N GLU A 111 -5.37 -11.56 -5.34
CA GLU A 111 -4.69 -12.13 -6.49
C GLU A 111 -3.80 -11.09 -7.17
N ILE A 112 -2.55 -11.47 -7.46
CA ILE A 112 -1.59 -10.61 -8.17
C ILE A 112 -0.99 -11.34 -9.37
N ASP A 113 -0.65 -10.60 -10.43
CA ASP A 113 0.22 -11.10 -11.48
C ASP A 113 1.65 -10.57 -11.28
N LYS A 114 2.55 -11.44 -10.81
CA LYS A 114 3.97 -11.12 -10.59
C LYS A 114 4.72 -10.73 -11.87
N ARG A 115 4.18 -11.01 -13.05
CA ARG A 115 4.78 -10.63 -14.34
C ARG A 115 4.34 -9.24 -14.81
N SER A 116 3.28 -8.69 -14.21
CA SER A 116 2.69 -7.40 -14.58
C SER A 116 3.67 -6.24 -14.41
N ARG A 117 3.42 -5.15 -15.16
CA ARG A 117 4.16 -3.88 -15.01
C ARG A 117 4.00 -3.31 -13.60
N LEU A 118 2.79 -3.35 -13.05
CA LEU A 118 2.49 -2.84 -11.71
C LEU A 118 3.31 -3.56 -10.63
N TYR A 119 3.37 -4.90 -10.66
CA TYR A 119 4.17 -5.66 -9.70
C TYR A 119 5.65 -5.29 -9.77
N LYS A 120 6.20 -5.20 -10.99
CA LYS A 120 7.60 -4.82 -11.22
C LYS A 120 7.91 -3.40 -10.73
N ALA A 121 7.00 -2.45 -10.96
CA ALA A 121 7.14 -1.08 -10.49
C ALA A 121 7.16 -1.03 -8.95
N ILE A 122 6.20 -1.67 -8.29
CA ILE A 122 6.14 -1.73 -6.82
C ILE A 122 7.38 -2.42 -6.24
N SER A 123 7.81 -3.53 -6.84
CA SER A 123 9.01 -4.26 -6.41
C SER A 123 10.29 -3.42 -6.51
N LYS A 124 10.31 -2.44 -7.43
CA LYS A 124 11.46 -1.54 -7.64
C LYS A 124 11.46 -0.33 -6.72
N TYR A 125 10.28 0.25 -6.45
CA TYR A 125 10.15 1.56 -5.80
C TYR A 125 9.46 1.52 -4.42
N GLY A 126 9.12 0.35 -3.91
CA GLY A 126 8.59 0.20 -2.56
C GLY A 126 8.72 -1.22 -2.05
N CYS A 127 7.74 -1.66 -1.26
CA CYS A 127 7.79 -2.93 -0.55
C CYS A 127 6.70 -3.89 -1.01
N VAL A 128 7.08 -5.14 -1.25
CA VAL A 128 6.17 -6.25 -1.55
C VAL A 128 6.18 -7.22 -0.37
N MET A 129 5.02 -7.47 0.21
CA MET A 129 4.83 -8.35 1.36
C MET A 129 3.86 -9.49 1.01
N GLU A 130 4.44 -10.68 0.80
CA GLU A 130 3.69 -11.92 0.64
C GLU A 130 3.45 -12.56 2.02
N LEU A 131 2.24 -12.40 2.53
CA LEU A 131 1.82 -12.81 3.86
C LEU A 131 1.24 -14.21 3.83
N LYS A 132 2.11 -15.19 4.08
CA LYS A 132 1.78 -16.61 4.16
C LYS A 132 1.52 -17.04 5.59
N LYS A 133 0.80 -18.16 5.73
CA LYS A 133 0.78 -18.92 6.99
C LYS A 133 2.22 -19.24 7.39
N LEU A 134 2.54 -19.00 8.67
CA LEU A 134 3.73 -19.56 9.27
C LEU A 134 3.56 -21.08 9.28
N THR A 135 4.22 -21.77 8.34
CA THR A 135 4.51 -23.19 8.53
C THR A 135 5.48 -23.28 9.70
N LEU A 136 5.04 -23.90 10.80
CA LEU A 136 5.96 -24.46 11.76
C LEU A 136 6.85 -25.43 10.96
N GLN A 137 8.10 -25.04 10.72
CA GLN A 137 9.13 -26.02 10.40
C GLN A 137 9.52 -26.62 11.74
N ASP A 138 9.26 -27.92 11.88
CA ASP A 138 9.77 -28.75 12.97
C ASP A 138 11.30 -28.72 13.03
#